data_AF-A0AAN4HKM7-F1
#
_entry.id   AF-A0AAN4HKM7-F1
#
_cell.length_a   1.000
_cell.length_b   1.000
_cell.length_c   1.000
_cell.angle_alpha   90.00
_cell.angle_beta   90.00
_cell.angle_gamma   90.00
#
_symmetry.space_group_name_H-M   'P 1'
#
loop_
_entity.id
_entity.type
_entity.pdbx_description
1 polymer ?
#
loop_
_entity_poly.entity_id
_entity_poly.type
_entity_poly.pdbx_seq_one_letter_code
_entity_poly.pdbx_strand_id
1 'polypeptide(L)'
;MSNLGHAWFEKNSNSTIVEKDFIPLKTICSIEEKNRVQEIVKLEVPLFDEVIEVCDEFGINPENMYVCKNIAEPFWYWDGIVFVSVVQISEQAFIMMDMEKRVKAKENLVKEAYKTKDFYKVFSFTEDFLKPYILNKIYREIPCEERYKLFREIYTYINYSHKVIKKEVIDEAISCQTEEFKKELMLKLNSLSNNDFVVVYRGEGTFSVSHETAMSWTTNIQVARKFAVKGSVYKGEVLKENVIDYIEDRNESEILVYPSNVMNITEITKKKELDVMKELNLLQDEGYVDEFATYRDTFILDEYYHNPTSVHGPLHVKRVLLLVLSLSRTLKLSSVERAILANVAIFHDIGREHDGYCTKHGEWSIEKHEELVAIPFVGVNYVTPRTKGRFDYDLEFLTDENIEIIKFIIEYHCKDDESAKKHLEKSKAISKGTKEMTWNLYECFKDCDALDRVRLGDLDVSYLRKEESKERVALAHQLLTGIS
;
A
#
# COMPACT_ATOMS: atom_id res chain seq x y z
N MET A 1 9.63 -23.56 -27.56
CA MET A 1 10.39 -22.35 -27.16
C MET A 1 9.62 -21.13 -27.62
N SER A 2 8.87 -20.51 -26.71
CA SER A 2 8.67 -19.05 -26.64
C SER A 2 7.77 -18.79 -25.42
N ASN A 3 8.44 -18.45 -24.32
CA ASN A 3 7.82 -17.87 -23.13
C ASN A 3 7.12 -16.57 -23.51
N LEU A 4 5.79 -16.57 -23.48
CA LEU A 4 4.97 -15.38 -23.27
C LEU A 4 4.32 -15.63 -21.91
N GLY A 5 4.94 -15.19 -20.83
CA GLY A 5 4.85 -13.78 -20.44
C GLY A 5 3.70 -13.70 -19.45
N HIS A 6 3.98 -14.08 -18.21
CA HIS A 6 3.12 -13.82 -17.06
C HIS A 6 2.90 -12.30 -16.97
N ALA A 7 1.82 -11.83 -17.57
CA ALA A 7 1.35 -10.48 -17.37
C ALA A 7 0.90 -10.35 -15.92
N TRP A 8 1.55 -9.42 -15.21
CA TRP A 8 1.21 -9.02 -13.87
C TRP A 8 -0.22 -8.49 -13.86
N PHE A 9 -1.12 -9.17 -13.16
CA PHE A 9 -2.46 -8.66 -12.89
C PHE A 9 -2.34 -7.51 -11.87
N GLU A 10 -2.32 -6.27 -12.35
CA GLU A 10 -2.58 -5.11 -11.51
C GLU A 10 -4.04 -5.15 -11.02
N LYS A 11 -4.22 -5.10 -9.69
CA LYS A 11 -5.54 -4.98 -9.04
C LYS A 11 -6.15 -3.61 -9.39
N ASN A 12 -7.02 -3.56 -10.40
CA ASN A 12 -7.77 -2.35 -10.74
C ASN A 12 -9.00 -2.11 -9.83
N SER A 13 -9.03 -0.90 -9.26
CA SER A 13 -10.12 -0.08 -8.69
C SER A 13 -11.48 -0.66 -8.22
N ASN A 14 -11.66 -0.71 -6.89
CA ASN A 14 -12.69 -0.03 -6.08
C ASN A 14 -14.15 0.21 -6.59
N SER A 15 -14.85 -0.79 -7.13
CA SER A 15 -16.32 -0.86 -6.93
C SER A 15 -16.85 -2.29 -7.03
N THR A 16 -17.70 -2.71 -6.08
CA THR A 16 -18.39 -4.00 -6.12
C THR A 16 -19.60 -3.85 -7.05
N ILE A 17 -19.39 -4.00 -8.35
CA ILE A 17 -20.47 -3.96 -9.34
C ILE A 17 -21.35 -5.18 -9.14
N VAL A 18 -22.66 -4.97 -8.98
CA VAL A 18 -23.67 -6.02 -8.83
C VAL A 18 -24.74 -5.88 -9.91
N GLU A 19 -25.59 -6.90 -10.06
CA GLU A 19 -26.64 -6.94 -11.10
C GLU A 19 -27.47 -5.66 -11.22
N LYS A 20 -27.82 -5.03 -10.09
CA LYS A 20 -28.62 -3.79 -10.07
C LYS A 20 -27.93 -2.57 -10.70
N ASP A 21 -26.63 -2.63 -10.91
CA ASP A 21 -25.84 -1.55 -11.49
C ASP A 21 -25.90 -1.56 -13.03
N PHE A 22 -26.41 -2.65 -13.62
CA PHE A 22 -26.68 -2.77 -15.05
C PHE A 22 -28.09 -2.30 -15.37
N ILE A 23 -28.19 -1.30 -16.26
CA ILE A 23 -29.45 -0.75 -16.73
C ILE A 23 -29.78 -1.38 -18.08
N PRO A 24 -30.93 -2.07 -18.24
CA PRO A 24 -31.33 -2.62 -19.53
C PRO A 24 -31.59 -1.49 -20.53
N LEU A 25 -30.99 -1.56 -21.72
CA LEU A 25 -31.17 -0.52 -22.74
C LEU A 25 -32.63 -0.44 -23.24
N LYS A 26 -33.39 -1.53 -23.13
CA LYS A 26 -34.83 -1.57 -23.41
C LYS A 26 -35.71 -0.70 -22.52
N THR A 27 -35.16 -0.13 -21.44
CA THR A 27 -35.87 0.85 -20.61
C THR A 27 -35.63 2.29 -21.06
N ILE A 28 -34.96 2.51 -22.20
CA ILE A 28 -34.60 3.84 -22.71
C ILE A 28 -35.41 4.13 -23.98
N CYS A 29 -36.74 4.21 -23.83
CA CYS A 29 -37.68 4.34 -24.95
C CYS A 29 -38.06 5.79 -25.24
N SER A 30 -37.56 6.75 -24.46
CA SER A 30 -37.87 8.16 -24.58
C SER A 30 -36.66 9.05 -24.30
N ILE A 31 -36.69 10.30 -24.77
CA ILE A 31 -35.65 11.30 -24.50
C ILE A 31 -35.51 11.57 -22.99
N GLU A 32 -36.62 11.53 -22.25
CA GLU A 32 -36.62 11.68 -20.79
C GLU A 32 -35.84 10.56 -20.10
N GLU A 33 -36.12 9.30 -20.46
CA GLU A 33 -35.40 8.15 -19.93
C GLU A 33 -33.92 8.16 -20.34
N LYS A 34 -33.63 8.53 -21.59
CA LYS A 34 -32.25 8.72 -22.09
C LYS A 34 -31.50 9.73 -21.22
N ASN A 35 -32.05 10.92 -21.02
CA ASN A 35 -31.43 11.95 -20.17
C ASN A 35 -31.19 11.44 -18.74
N ARG A 36 -32.18 10.76 -18.14
CA ARG A 36 -32.05 10.17 -16.80
C ARG A 36 -30.91 9.15 -16.72
N VAL A 37 -30.83 8.23 -17.67
CA VAL A 37 -29.79 7.20 -17.69
C VAL A 37 -28.42 7.82 -17.95
N GLN A 38 -28.30 8.76 -18.90
CA GLN A 38 -27.05 9.49 -19.15
C GLN A 38 -26.54 10.20 -17.90
N GLU A 39 -27.42 10.78 -17.09
CA GLU A 39 -27.02 11.39 -15.82
C GLU A 39 -26.48 10.37 -14.81
N ILE A 40 -27.01 9.14 -14.81
CA ILE A 40 -26.54 8.05 -13.93
C ILE A 40 -25.17 7.54 -14.39
N VAL A 41 -25.06 7.17 -15.67
CA VAL A 41 -23.87 6.51 -16.23
C VAL A 41 -22.77 7.47 -16.67
N LYS A 42 -23.08 8.77 -16.79
CA LYS A 42 -22.14 9.85 -17.21
C LYS A 42 -21.51 9.63 -18.59
N LEU A 43 -22.26 9.01 -19.50
CA LEU A 43 -21.88 8.81 -20.90
C LEU A 43 -23.14 8.88 -21.78
N GLU A 44 -22.95 9.10 -23.07
CA GLU A 44 -24.04 9.11 -24.05
C GLU A 44 -24.58 7.71 -24.28
N VAL A 45 -25.90 7.55 -24.22
CA VAL A 45 -26.59 6.27 -24.43
C VAL A 45 -27.58 6.39 -25.59
N PRO A 46 -27.73 5.34 -26.42
CA PRO A 46 -28.74 5.33 -27.48
C PRO A 46 -30.16 5.22 -26.91
N LEU A 47 -31.15 5.67 -27.67
CA LEU A 47 -32.54 5.24 -27.51
C LEU A 47 -32.66 3.77 -27.90
N PHE A 48 -33.63 3.07 -27.33
CA PHE A 48 -33.78 1.64 -27.59
C PHE A 48 -34.04 1.31 -29.06
N ASP A 49 -34.78 2.15 -29.80
CA ASP A 49 -34.99 1.97 -31.24
C ASP A 49 -33.66 1.98 -32.03
N GLU A 50 -32.71 2.85 -31.64
CA GLU A 50 -31.36 2.88 -32.23
C GLU A 50 -30.56 1.61 -31.89
N VAL A 51 -30.79 1.03 -30.69
CA VAL A 51 -30.18 -0.26 -30.30
C VAL A 51 -30.74 -1.39 -31.15
N ILE A 52 -32.06 -1.40 -31.40
CA ILE A 52 -32.72 -2.41 -32.25
C ILE A 52 -32.15 -2.36 -33.66
N GLU A 53 -32.08 -1.17 -34.28
CA GLU A 53 -31.55 -0.99 -35.63
C GLU A 53 -30.14 -1.59 -35.77
N VAL A 54 -29.23 -1.25 -34.84
CA VAL A 54 -27.86 -1.79 -34.85
C VAL A 54 -27.85 -3.30 -34.56
N CYS A 55 -28.63 -3.80 -33.61
CA CYS A 55 -28.55 -5.22 -33.22
C CYS A 55 -29.15 -6.16 -34.27
N ASP A 56 -30.24 -5.75 -34.93
CA ASP A 56 -30.95 -6.54 -35.95
C ASP A 56 -30.05 -6.83 -37.16
N GLU A 57 -29.22 -5.87 -37.58
CA GLU A 57 -28.27 -6.04 -38.69
C GLU A 57 -27.25 -7.16 -38.43
N PHE A 58 -26.91 -7.43 -37.17
CA PHE A 58 -25.90 -8.41 -36.77
C PHE A 58 -26.52 -9.67 -36.13
N GLY A 59 -27.86 -9.78 -36.12
CA GLY A 59 -28.57 -10.91 -35.53
C GLY A 59 -28.33 -11.08 -34.02
N ILE A 60 -28.11 -9.97 -33.30
CA ILE A 60 -27.94 -9.93 -31.85
C ILE A 60 -29.29 -9.54 -31.23
N ASN A 61 -29.69 -10.17 -30.13
CA ASN A 61 -30.95 -9.81 -29.47
C ASN A 61 -30.81 -8.48 -28.70
N PRO A 62 -31.49 -7.38 -29.10
CA PRO A 62 -31.38 -6.08 -28.45
C PRO A 62 -31.91 -6.08 -27.01
N GLU A 63 -32.83 -6.98 -26.67
CA GLU A 63 -33.40 -7.11 -25.31
C GLU A 63 -32.37 -7.47 -24.24
N ASN A 64 -31.24 -8.05 -24.66
CA ASN A 64 -30.14 -8.50 -23.81
C ASN A 64 -29.01 -7.46 -23.73
N MET A 65 -29.24 -6.23 -24.16
CA MET A 65 -28.26 -5.15 -24.08
C MET A 65 -28.42 -4.30 -22.83
N TYR A 66 -27.30 -4.02 -22.18
CA TYR A 66 -27.23 -3.29 -20.92
C TYR A 66 -26.15 -2.22 -20.97
N VAL A 67 -26.30 -1.19 -20.13
CA VAL A 67 -25.26 -0.20 -19.84
C VAL A 67 -24.92 -0.22 -18.35
N CYS A 68 -23.64 -0.12 -18.02
CA CYS A 68 -23.15 -0.04 -16.64
C CYS A 68 -22.14 1.08 -16.49
N LYS A 69 -22.24 1.82 -15.38
CA LYS A 69 -21.25 2.83 -15.00
C LYS A 69 -19.96 2.16 -14.52
N ASN A 70 -18.83 2.89 -14.59
CA ASN A 70 -17.57 2.57 -13.92
C ASN A 70 -16.89 1.26 -14.38
N ILE A 71 -17.16 0.81 -15.60
CA ILE A 71 -16.39 -0.23 -16.28
C ILE A 71 -15.70 0.41 -17.49
N ALA A 72 -14.51 -0.08 -17.86
CA ALA A 72 -13.78 0.39 -19.03
C ALA A 72 -14.60 0.26 -20.32
N GLU A 73 -15.45 -0.76 -20.40
CA GLU A 73 -16.44 -0.97 -21.47
C GLU A 73 -17.85 -0.74 -20.90
N PRO A 74 -18.58 0.29 -21.35
CA PRO A 74 -19.83 0.70 -20.71
C PRO A 74 -21.04 -0.14 -21.14
N PHE A 75 -21.01 -0.78 -22.31
CA PHE A 75 -22.13 -1.56 -22.85
C PHE A 75 -21.84 -3.05 -22.80
N TRP A 76 -22.89 -3.84 -22.64
CA TRP A 76 -22.78 -5.28 -22.42
C TRP A 76 -23.95 -6.02 -23.07
N TYR A 77 -23.62 -7.09 -23.79
CA TYR A 77 -24.58 -8.14 -24.10
C TYR A 77 -24.60 -9.14 -22.94
N TRP A 78 -25.78 -9.35 -22.35
CA TRP A 78 -25.98 -10.24 -21.22
C TRP A 78 -27.21 -11.13 -21.42
N ASP A 79 -26.96 -12.42 -21.65
CA ASP A 79 -27.98 -13.47 -21.77
C ASP A 79 -27.75 -14.59 -20.74
N GLY A 80 -28.48 -14.57 -19.63
CA GLY A 80 -28.42 -15.61 -18.62
C GLY A 80 -27.07 -15.67 -17.89
N ILE A 81 -26.15 -16.51 -18.37
CA ILE A 81 -24.77 -16.68 -17.89
C ILE A 81 -23.73 -16.26 -18.94
N VAL A 82 -24.17 -15.79 -20.11
CA VAL A 82 -23.33 -15.33 -21.21
C VAL A 82 -23.17 -13.81 -21.10
N PHE A 83 -21.92 -13.36 -21.14
CA PHE A 83 -21.56 -11.94 -21.10
C PHE A 83 -20.55 -11.64 -22.19
N VAL A 84 -20.80 -10.56 -22.93
CA VAL A 84 -19.87 -10.04 -23.93
C VAL A 84 -19.83 -8.53 -23.79
N SER A 85 -18.62 -8.02 -23.60
CA SER A 85 -18.36 -6.60 -23.47
C SER A 85 -18.48 -5.89 -24.83
N VAL A 86 -19.03 -4.68 -24.81
CA VAL A 86 -19.31 -3.86 -26.00
C VAL A 86 -18.82 -2.44 -25.75
N VAL A 87 -17.93 -1.97 -26.61
CA VAL A 87 -17.31 -0.63 -26.46
C VAL A 87 -18.33 0.48 -26.78
N GLN A 88 -19.13 0.29 -27.83
CA GLN A 88 -20.12 1.26 -28.28
C GLN A 88 -21.24 0.57 -29.06
N ILE A 89 -22.46 1.08 -28.93
CA ILE A 89 -23.60 0.67 -29.76
C ILE A 89 -23.56 1.48 -31.06
N SER A 90 -22.88 0.94 -32.08
CA SER A 90 -22.88 1.48 -33.43
C SER A 90 -22.46 0.41 -34.44
N GLU A 91 -22.91 0.55 -35.69
CA GLU A 91 -22.53 -0.35 -36.79
C GLU A 91 -21.01 -0.44 -36.94
N GLN A 92 -20.30 0.70 -36.90
CA GLN A 92 -18.84 0.71 -37.06
C GLN A 92 -18.12 -0.06 -35.93
N ALA A 93 -18.58 0.08 -34.69
CA ALA A 93 -18.01 -0.65 -33.55
C ALA A 93 -18.30 -2.15 -33.65
N PHE A 94 -19.50 -2.53 -34.10
CA PHE A 94 -19.91 -3.93 -34.24
C PHE A 94 -19.11 -4.65 -35.33
N ILE A 95 -18.85 -3.97 -36.46
CA ILE A 95 -17.96 -4.46 -37.52
C ILE A 95 -16.53 -4.56 -37.00
N MET A 96 -16.00 -3.50 -36.40
CA MET A 96 -14.61 -3.46 -35.93
C MET A 96 -14.30 -4.58 -34.92
N MET A 97 -15.26 -4.92 -34.07
CA MET A 97 -15.09 -5.95 -33.04
C MET A 97 -15.60 -7.34 -33.45
N ASP A 98 -16.11 -7.54 -34.68
CA ASP A 98 -16.76 -8.79 -35.09
C ASP A 98 -17.84 -9.26 -34.09
N MET A 99 -18.74 -8.35 -33.69
CA MET A 99 -19.65 -8.57 -32.55
C MET A 99 -20.55 -9.79 -32.72
N GLU A 100 -21.11 -10.02 -33.91
CA GLU A 100 -21.93 -11.22 -34.20
C GLU A 100 -21.15 -12.51 -33.88
N LYS A 101 -19.91 -12.60 -34.36
CA LYS A 101 -19.06 -13.77 -34.18
C LYS A 101 -18.66 -13.93 -32.72
N ARG A 102 -18.34 -12.83 -32.01
CA ARG A 102 -18.00 -12.85 -30.58
C ARG A 102 -19.15 -13.36 -29.73
N VAL A 103 -20.36 -12.81 -29.93
CA VAL A 103 -21.56 -13.23 -29.20
C VAL A 103 -21.83 -14.71 -29.45
N LYS A 104 -21.96 -15.13 -30.71
CA LYS A 104 -22.22 -16.53 -31.07
C LYS A 104 -21.15 -17.49 -30.54
N ALA A 105 -19.88 -17.13 -30.64
CA ALA A 105 -18.79 -17.97 -30.12
C ALA A 105 -18.86 -18.11 -28.60
N LYS A 106 -19.09 -17.00 -27.88
CA LYS A 106 -19.21 -17.01 -26.41
C LYS A 106 -20.41 -17.82 -25.96
N GLU A 107 -21.57 -17.61 -26.59
CA GLU A 107 -22.78 -18.38 -26.32
C GLU A 107 -22.54 -19.88 -26.49
N ASN A 108 -21.98 -20.30 -27.61
CA ASN A 108 -21.72 -21.72 -27.88
C ASN A 108 -20.77 -22.33 -26.83
N LEU A 109 -19.68 -21.64 -26.50
CA LEU A 109 -18.70 -22.13 -25.52
C LEU A 109 -19.29 -22.25 -24.11
N VAL A 110 -20.03 -21.24 -23.66
CA VAL A 110 -20.62 -21.21 -22.32
C VAL A 110 -21.80 -22.16 -22.21
N LYS A 111 -22.71 -22.20 -23.20
CA LYS A 111 -23.88 -23.10 -23.21
C LYS A 111 -23.45 -24.57 -23.29
N GLU A 112 -22.40 -24.89 -24.04
CA GLU A 112 -21.86 -26.27 -24.08
C GLU A 112 -21.20 -26.64 -22.74
N ALA A 113 -20.36 -25.77 -22.17
CA ALA A 113 -19.75 -26.02 -20.85
C ALA A 113 -20.82 -26.24 -19.76
N TYR A 114 -21.87 -25.42 -19.77
CA TYR A 114 -23.00 -25.56 -18.86
C TYR A 114 -23.74 -26.88 -19.05
N LYS A 115 -24.04 -27.25 -20.30
CA LYS A 115 -24.71 -28.50 -20.66
C LYS A 115 -23.89 -29.73 -20.24
N THR A 116 -22.56 -29.69 -20.38
CA THR A 116 -21.68 -30.77 -19.92
C THR A 116 -21.34 -30.69 -18.44
N LYS A 117 -21.92 -29.75 -17.69
CA LYS A 117 -21.66 -29.49 -16.26
C LYS A 117 -20.20 -29.18 -15.94
N ASP A 118 -19.45 -28.64 -16.89
CA ASP A 118 -18.08 -28.16 -16.69
C ASP A 118 -18.13 -26.72 -16.15
N PHE A 119 -18.45 -26.58 -14.86
CA PHE A 119 -18.65 -25.28 -14.23
C PHE A 119 -17.36 -24.46 -14.13
N TYR A 120 -16.20 -25.12 -14.01
CA TYR A 120 -14.89 -24.45 -14.10
C TYR A 120 -14.74 -23.72 -15.42
N LYS A 121 -15.11 -24.37 -16.52
CA LYS A 121 -15.07 -23.76 -17.85
C LYS A 121 -16.10 -22.64 -17.99
N VAL A 122 -17.30 -22.78 -17.41
CA VAL A 122 -18.29 -21.67 -17.34
C VAL A 122 -17.68 -20.45 -16.65
N PHE A 123 -17.08 -20.61 -15.47
CA PHE A 123 -16.44 -19.49 -14.76
C PHE A 123 -15.21 -18.95 -15.49
N SER A 124 -14.45 -19.78 -16.22
CA SER A 124 -13.31 -19.30 -17.03
C SER A 124 -13.73 -18.33 -18.14
N PHE A 125 -14.98 -18.42 -18.59
CA PHE A 125 -15.56 -17.51 -19.58
C PHE A 125 -16.35 -16.37 -18.95
N THR A 126 -16.49 -16.33 -17.62
CA THR A 126 -17.23 -15.28 -16.92
C THR A 126 -16.26 -14.19 -16.47
N GLU A 127 -16.64 -12.92 -16.66
CA GLU A 127 -15.84 -11.79 -16.16
C GLU A 127 -15.70 -11.83 -14.64
N ASP A 128 -14.52 -11.49 -14.12
CA ASP A 128 -14.19 -11.66 -12.70
C ASP A 128 -15.21 -11.01 -11.76
N PHE A 129 -15.66 -9.80 -12.06
CA PHE A 129 -16.63 -9.09 -11.22
C PHE A 129 -18.02 -9.75 -11.19
N LEU A 130 -18.36 -10.61 -12.16
CA LEU A 130 -19.65 -11.30 -12.24
C LEU A 130 -19.65 -12.71 -11.64
N LYS A 131 -18.49 -13.34 -11.45
CA LYS A 131 -18.41 -14.71 -10.94
C LYS A 131 -19.15 -14.91 -9.60
N PRO A 132 -19.09 -13.99 -8.61
CA PRO A 132 -19.87 -14.13 -7.38
C PRO A 132 -21.39 -14.16 -7.61
N TYR A 133 -21.88 -13.37 -8.58
CA TYR A 133 -23.29 -13.37 -8.96
C TYR A 133 -23.68 -14.67 -9.66
N ILE A 134 -22.88 -15.12 -10.63
CA ILE A 134 -23.14 -16.36 -11.37
C ILE A 134 -23.09 -17.56 -10.44
N LEU A 135 -22.17 -17.58 -9.47
CA LEU A 135 -22.15 -18.57 -8.40
C LEU A 135 -23.49 -18.62 -7.70
N ASN A 136 -24.03 -17.50 -7.20
CA ASN A 136 -25.35 -17.49 -6.54
C ASN A 136 -26.47 -18.05 -7.42
N LYS A 137 -26.42 -17.78 -8.74
CA LYS A 137 -27.48 -18.14 -9.69
C LYS A 137 -27.50 -19.64 -9.97
N ILE A 138 -26.34 -20.25 -10.19
CA ILE A 138 -26.21 -21.64 -10.64
C ILE A 138 -25.76 -22.60 -9.52
N TYR A 139 -25.55 -22.09 -8.31
CA TYR A 139 -24.97 -22.84 -7.18
C TYR A 139 -25.58 -24.23 -6.96
N ARG A 140 -26.91 -24.32 -7.00
CA ARG A 140 -27.63 -25.57 -6.74
C ARG A 140 -27.44 -26.63 -7.82
N GLU A 141 -26.99 -26.24 -9.01
CA GLU A 141 -26.71 -27.13 -10.13
C GLU A 141 -25.28 -27.68 -10.11
N ILE A 142 -24.39 -27.04 -9.34
CA ILE A 142 -23.00 -27.48 -9.13
C ILE A 142 -22.98 -28.73 -8.24
N PRO A 143 -22.24 -29.80 -8.62
CA PRO A 143 -22.06 -31.01 -7.79
C PRO A 143 -21.47 -30.66 -6.43
N CYS A 144 -21.94 -31.31 -5.35
CA CYS A 144 -21.54 -30.95 -3.99
C CYS A 144 -20.03 -31.00 -3.79
N GLU A 145 -19.37 -32.03 -4.32
CA GLU A 145 -17.92 -32.22 -4.31
C GLU A 145 -17.11 -31.07 -4.94
N GLU A 146 -17.71 -30.28 -5.85
CA GLU A 146 -17.07 -29.15 -6.52
C GLU A 146 -17.39 -27.80 -5.86
N ARG A 147 -18.52 -27.71 -5.12
CA ARG A 147 -19.05 -26.45 -4.58
C ARG A 147 -18.04 -25.72 -3.71
N TYR A 148 -17.36 -26.43 -2.80
CA TYR A 148 -16.40 -25.80 -1.90
C TYR A 148 -15.20 -25.25 -2.67
N LYS A 149 -14.66 -26.01 -3.62
CA LYS A 149 -13.47 -25.61 -4.37
C LYS A 149 -13.77 -24.41 -5.28
N LEU A 150 -14.92 -24.39 -5.96
CA LEU A 150 -15.36 -23.25 -6.75
C LEU A 150 -15.64 -22.02 -5.88
N PHE A 151 -16.31 -22.20 -4.73
CA PHE A 151 -16.50 -21.13 -3.76
C PHE A 151 -15.16 -20.55 -3.30
N ARG A 152 -14.23 -21.40 -2.89
CA ARG A 152 -12.89 -20.99 -2.43
C ARG A 152 -12.20 -20.15 -3.51
N GLU A 153 -12.11 -20.64 -4.74
CA GLU A 153 -11.47 -19.92 -5.85
C GLU A 153 -12.12 -18.54 -6.10
N ILE A 154 -13.45 -18.48 -6.15
CA ILE A 154 -14.16 -17.21 -6.39
C ILE A 154 -14.00 -16.25 -5.20
N TYR A 155 -14.12 -16.76 -3.98
CA TYR A 155 -14.03 -15.96 -2.76
C TYR A 155 -12.64 -15.34 -2.59
N THR A 156 -11.59 -16.12 -2.86
CA THR A 156 -10.20 -15.70 -2.64
C THR A 156 -9.70 -14.74 -3.72
N TYR A 157 -9.99 -14.99 -4.99
CA TYR A 157 -9.41 -14.21 -6.09
C TYR A 157 -10.16 -12.90 -6.39
N ILE A 158 -11.41 -12.78 -5.95
CA ILE A 158 -12.29 -11.68 -6.36
C ILE A 158 -12.52 -10.73 -5.18
N ASN A 159 -12.05 -9.50 -5.34
CA ASN A 159 -12.21 -8.46 -4.33
C ASN A 159 -13.70 -8.24 -4.01
N TYR A 160 -14.03 -8.09 -2.73
CA TYR A 160 -15.38 -7.81 -2.24
C TYR A 160 -16.46 -8.86 -2.55
N SER A 161 -16.08 -10.08 -2.97
CA SER A 161 -17.00 -11.20 -3.21
C SER A 161 -17.94 -11.50 -2.03
N HIS A 162 -17.46 -11.32 -0.79
CA HIS A 162 -18.24 -11.46 0.45
C HIS A 162 -19.50 -10.60 0.53
N LYS A 163 -19.59 -9.47 -0.20
CA LYS A 163 -20.80 -8.64 -0.24
C LYS A 163 -21.88 -9.19 -1.17
N VAL A 164 -21.49 -10.06 -2.10
CA VAL A 164 -22.34 -10.53 -3.21
C VAL A 164 -22.76 -11.98 -2.98
N ILE A 165 -21.85 -12.86 -2.57
CA ILE A 165 -22.17 -14.28 -2.34
C ILE A 165 -23.14 -14.39 -1.16
N LYS A 166 -24.27 -15.05 -1.39
CA LYS A 166 -25.31 -15.23 -0.36
C LYS A 166 -24.78 -16.09 0.79
N LYS A 167 -25.13 -15.76 2.02
CA LYS A 167 -24.74 -16.53 3.21
C LYS A 167 -25.06 -18.02 3.08
N GLU A 168 -26.25 -18.36 2.59
CA GLU A 168 -26.68 -19.75 2.35
C GLU A 168 -25.73 -20.51 1.40
N VAL A 169 -25.22 -19.84 0.36
CA VAL A 169 -24.26 -20.42 -0.59
C VAL A 169 -22.92 -20.70 0.08
N ILE A 170 -22.46 -19.78 0.95
CA ILE A 170 -21.23 -19.94 1.73
C ILE A 170 -21.36 -21.14 2.68
N ASP A 171 -22.44 -21.18 3.46
CA ASP A 171 -22.70 -22.21 4.46
C ASP A 171 -22.83 -23.60 3.82
N GLU A 172 -23.60 -23.72 2.74
CA GLU A 172 -23.71 -24.96 1.98
C GLU A 172 -22.36 -25.36 1.36
N ALA A 173 -21.55 -24.42 0.86
CA ALA A 173 -20.28 -24.74 0.21
C ALA A 173 -19.29 -25.32 1.23
N ILE A 174 -19.21 -24.72 2.42
CA ILE A 174 -18.40 -25.22 3.53
C ILE A 174 -18.89 -26.61 3.96
N SER A 175 -20.20 -26.84 4.01
CA SER A 175 -20.74 -28.17 4.37
C SER A 175 -20.36 -29.29 3.39
N CYS A 176 -20.07 -28.94 2.13
CA CYS A 176 -19.64 -29.87 1.09
C CYS A 176 -18.13 -30.20 1.11
N GLN A 177 -17.36 -29.69 2.09
CA GLN A 177 -15.95 -30.06 2.26
C GLN A 177 -15.79 -31.57 2.46
N THR A 178 -14.85 -32.18 1.72
CA THR A 178 -14.58 -33.61 1.83
C THR A 178 -13.85 -33.94 3.14
N GLU A 179 -14.03 -35.16 3.64
CA GLU A 179 -13.32 -35.64 4.83
C GLU A 179 -11.80 -35.72 4.62
N GLU A 180 -11.36 -35.94 3.37
CA GLU A 180 -9.95 -35.89 3.00
C GLU A 180 -9.39 -34.47 3.13
N PHE A 181 -10.10 -33.47 2.60
CA PHE A 181 -9.73 -32.06 2.73
C PHE A 181 -9.60 -31.64 4.20
N LYS A 182 -10.58 -31.99 5.04
CA LYS A 182 -10.55 -31.65 6.48
C LYS A 182 -9.35 -32.29 7.19
N LYS A 183 -8.99 -33.53 6.85
CA LYS A 183 -7.79 -34.20 7.41
C LYS A 183 -6.51 -33.48 7.02
N GLU A 184 -6.36 -33.12 5.74
CA GLU A 184 -5.20 -32.37 5.26
C GLU A 184 -5.09 -31.00 5.92
N LEU A 185 -6.21 -30.27 6.04
CA LEU A 185 -6.28 -29.00 6.75
C LEU A 185 -5.81 -29.15 8.20
N MET A 186 -6.31 -30.15 8.92
CA MET A 186 -5.89 -30.40 10.30
C MET A 186 -4.39 -30.71 10.44
N LEU A 187 -3.81 -31.46 9.49
CA LEU A 187 -2.36 -31.70 9.47
C LEU A 187 -1.58 -30.40 9.29
N LYS A 188 -2.01 -29.52 8.38
CA LYS A 188 -1.39 -28.21 8.18
C LYS A 188 -1.49 -27.34 9.44
N LEU A 189 -2.67 -27.25 10.04
CA LEU A 189 -2.89 -26.46 11.26
C LEU A 189 -2.06 -26.98 12.45
N ASN A 190 -1.91 -28.31 12.56
CA ASN A 190 -1.05 -28.92 13.59
C ASN A 190 0.43 -28.64 13.40
N SER A 191 0.88 -28.33 12.17
CA SER A 191 2.26 -27.91 11.92
C SER A 191 2.55 -26.48 12.39
N LEU A 192 1.52 -25.63 12.53
CA LEU A 192 1.68 -24.22 12.94
C LEU A 192 1.89 -24.07 14.44
N SER A 193 1.23 -24.89 15.26
CA SER A 193 1.32 -24.83 16.72
C SER A 193 0.94 -26.15 17.37
N ASN A 194 1.48 -26.41 18.56
CA ASN A 194 1.06 -27.53 19.42
C ASN A 194 -0.19 -27.22 20.24
N ASN A 195 -0.75 -26.00 20.14
CA ASN A 195 -1.96 -25.61 20.86
C ASN A 195 -3.21 -26.08 20.10
N ASP A 196 -4.35 -26.17 20.78
CA ASP A 196 -5.63 -26.49 20.12
C ASP A 196 -6.18 -25.33 19.27
N PHE A 197 -5.55 -24.16 19.35
CA PHE A 197 -5.90 -22.96 18.60
C PHE A 197 -4.73 -22.44 17.75
N VAL A 198 -5.08 -21.66 16.74
CA VAL A 198 -4.16 -20.87 15.93
C VAL A 198 -4.36 -19.39 16.23
N VAL A 199 -3.25 -18.66 16.30
CA VAL A 199 -3.27 -17.20 16.43
C VAL A 199 -3.47 -16.60 15.05
N VAL A 200 -4.41 -15.67 14.93
CA VAL A 200 -4.75 -15.01 13.68
C VAL A 200 -4.71 -13.49 13.84
N TYR A 201 -4.46 -12.81 12.74
CA TYR A 201 -4.35 -11.36 12.65
C TYR A 201 -5.23 -10.84 11.52
N ARG A 202 -5.75 -9.62 11.68
CA ARG A 202 -6.49 -8.92 10.63
C ARG A 202 -6.12 -7.46 10.59
N GLY A 203 -5.82 -6.97 9.40
CA GLY A 203 -5.71 -5.54 9.14
C GLY A 203 -7.07 -4.97 8.77
N GLU A 204 -7.48 -3.94 9.49
CA GLU A 204 -8.68 -3.15 9.22
C GLU A 204 -8.24 -1.75 8.79
N GLY A 205 -8.26 -1.46 7.49
CA GLY A 205 -8.07 -0.13 6.91
C GLY A 205 -9.32 0.37 6.18
N THR A 206 -9.21 1.53 5.53
CA THR A 206 -10.33 2.25 4.88
C THR A 206 -11.13 1.42 3.87
N PHE A 207 -10.51 0.43 3.22
CA PHE A 207 -11.13 -0.40 2.18
C PHE A 207 -11.35 -1.85 2.60
N SER A 208 -11.04 -2.21 3.84
CA SER A 208 -11.18 -3.58 4.32
C SER A 208 -12.51 -3.81 5.03
N VAL A 209 -12.93 -5.07 5.10
CA VAL A 209 -14.07 -5.48 5.94
C VAL A 209 -13.70 -5.35 7.40
N SER A 210 -14.63 -4.92 8.25
CA SER A 210 -14.37 -4.87 9.70
C SER A 210 -14.08 -6.26 10.26
N HIS A 211 -13.21 -6.32 11.28
CA HIS A 211 -12.91 -7.56 11.99
C HIS A 211 -14.14 -8.26 12.58
N GLU A 212 -15.23 -7.53 12.86
CA GLU A 212 -16.48 -8.10 13.39
C GLU A 212 -17.22 -8.99 12.39
N THR A 213 -17.02 -8.78 11.09
CA THR A 213 -17.81 -9.45 10.03
C THR A 213 -16.95 -10.22 9.04
N ALA A 214 -15.63 -10.13 9.15
CA ALA A 214 -14.74 -10.72 8.18
C ALA A 214 -14.48 -12.21 8.42
N MET A 215 -14.57 -12.99 7.34
CA MET A 215 -14.22 -14.41 7.38
C MET A 215 -12.73 -14.69 7.12
N SER A 216 -12.00 -13.73 6.56
CA SER A 216 -10.59 -13.88 6.19
C SER A 216 -9.68 -13.27 7.25
N TRP A 217 -8.74 -14.04 7.76
CA TRP A 217 -7.69 -13.61 8.68
C TRP A 217 -6.34 -14.14 8.20
N THR A 218 -5.23 -13.76 8.81
CA THR A 218 -3.88 -14.27 8.43
C THR A 218 -3.11 -14.72 9.66
N THR A 219 -2.32 -15.78 9.57
CA THR A 219 -1.37 -16.16 10.64
C THR A 219 -0.12 -15.27 10.66
N ASN A 220 0.06 -14.40 9.65
CA ASN A 220 1.22 -13.52 9.50
C ASN A 220 0.86 -12.06 9.83
N ILE A 221 1.34 -11.56 10.96
CA ILE A 221 1.11 -10.17 11.39
C ILE A 221 1.58 -9.12 10.35
N GLN A 222 2.61 -9.41 9.56
CA GLN A 222 3.10 -8.47 8.54
C GLN A 222 2.12 -8.36 7.37
N VAL A 223 1.43 -9.45 7.02
CA VAL A 223 0.35 -9.43 6.03
C VAL A 223 -0.81 -8.57 6.56
N ALA A 224 -1.23 -8.76 7.81
CA ALA A 224 -2.26 -7.93 8.43
C ALA A 224 -1.90 -6.43 8.43
N ARG A 225 -0.64 -6.09 8.74
CA ARG A 225 -0.15 -4.71 8.70
C ARG A 225 -0.22 -4.07 7.30
N LYS A 226 -0.03 -4.84 6.22
CA LYS A 226 -0.19 -4.34 4.84
C LYS A 226 -1.64 -3.92 4.55
N PHE A 227 -2.63 -4.58 5.15
CA PHE A 227 -4.04 -4.27 4.96
C PHE A 227 -4.55 -3.15 5.89
N ALA A 228 -3.86 -2.87 7.00
CA ALA A 228 -4.18 -1.82 7.97
C ALA A 228 -3.60 -0.44 7.61
N VAL A 229 -3.58 -0.04 6.34
CA VAL A 229 -3.11 1.30 5.94
C VAL A 229 -4.04 2.35 6.56
N LYS A 230 -3.52 3.17 7.49
CA LYS A 230 -4.27 4.15 8.31
C LYS A 230 -5.37 3.54 9.19
N GLY A 231 -5.22 2.28 9.58
CA GLY A 231 -6.21 1.60 10.41
C GLY A 231 -5.59 0.63 11.42
N SER A 232 -6.39 -0.29 11.90
CA SER A 232 -6.07 -1.10 13.07
C SER A 232 -5.67 -2.52 12.71
N VAL A 233 -4.75 -3.11 13.47
CA VAL A 233 -4.46 -4.55 13.41
C VAL A 233 -5.07 -5.22 14.64
N TYR A 234 -5.91 -6.20 14.40
CA TYR A 234 -6.52 -7.04 15.42
C TYR A 234 -5.81 -8.38 15.49
N LYS A 235 -5.66 -8.91 16.70
CA LYS A 235 -5.20 -10.26 16.99
C LYS A 235 -6.36 -11.04 17.60
N GLY A 236 -6.58 -12.26 17.12
CA GLY A 236 -7.54 -13.19 17.69
C GLY A 236 -6.97 -14.60 17.76
N GLU A 237 -7.78 -15.51 18.27
CA GLU A 237 -7.49 -16.93 18.39
C GLU A 237 -8.65 -17.74 17.82
N VAL A 238 -8.34 -18.77 17.03
CA VAL A 238 -9.35 -19.65 16.41
C VAL A 238 -9.02 -21.09 16.79
N LEU A 239 -9.99 -21.81 17.37
CA LEU A 239 -9.84 -23.25 17.59
C LEU A 239 -9.64 -23.96 16.24
N LYS A 240 -8.70 -24.89 16.17
CA LYS A 240 -8.35 -25.57 14.91
C LYS A 240 -9.55 -26.25 14.25
N GLU A 241 -10.46 -26.81 15.06
CA GLU A 241 -11.71 -27.44 14.59
C GLU A 241 -12.70 -26.46 13.93
N ASN A 242 -12.57 -25.15 14.21
CA ASN A 242 -13.42 -24.09 13.66
C ASN A 242 -12.80 -23.40 12.44
N VAL A 243 -11.58 -23.77 12.04
CA VAL A 243 -10.95 -23.25 10.83
C VAL A 243 -11.62 -23.87 9.61
N ILE A 244 -12.08 -23.03 8.68
CA ILE A 244 -12.69 -23.45 7.41
C ILE A 244 -11.61 -23.83 6.40
N ASP A 245 -10.57 -23.00 6.25
CA ASP A 245 -9.45 -23.24 5.33
C ASP A 245 -8.17 -22.58 5.83
N TYR A 246 -7.03 -23.07 5.32
CA TYR A 246 -5.73 -22.43 5.44
C TYR A 246 -5.04 -22.37 4.07
N ILE A 247 -4.90 -21.15 3.55
CA ILE A 247 -4.58 -20.83 2.16
C ILE A 247 -3.21 -20.13 2.10
N GLU A 248 -2.22 -20.84 1.54
CA GLU A 248 -0.81 -20.42 1.54
C GLU A 248 -0.26 -20.08 0.15
N ASP A 249 -0.99 -20.45 -0.90
CA ASP A 249 -0.60 -20.29 -2.32
C ASP A 249 -0.39 -18.84 -2.77
N ARG A 250 -0.77 -17.86 -1.93
CA ARG A 250 -0.70 -16.42 -2.22
C ARG A 250 0.27 -15.64 -1.33
N ASN A 251 1.11 -16.32 -0.53
CA ASN A 251 2.01 -15.70 0.46
C ASN A 251 1.29 -14.80 1.49
N GLU A 252 -0.02 -15.00 1.68
CA GLU A 252 -0.83 -14.28 2.66
C GLU A 252 -1.06 -15.09 3.95
N SER A 253 -0.77 -16.40 3.93
CA SER A 253 -1.02 -17.32 5.05
C SER A 253 -2.43 -17.14 5.63
N GLU A 254 -3.43 -17.18 4.75
CA GLU A 254 -4.80 -16.79 5.05
C GLU A 254 -5.57 -17.93 5.73
N ILE A 255 -6.31 -17.59 6.78
CA ILE A 255 -7.25 -18.46 7.50
C ILE A 255 -8.66 -18.01 7.17
N LEU A 256 -9.47 -18.92 6.62
CA LEU A 256 -10.92 -18.72 6.53
C LEU A 256 -11.59 -19.25 7.79
N VAL A 257 -12.47 -18.46 8.38
CA VAL A 257 -13.18 -18.76 9.64
C VAL A 257 -14.49 -17.99 9.69
N TYR A 258 -15.51 -18.52 10.37
CA TYR A 258 -16.70 -17.70 10.66
C TYR A 258 -16.37 -16.59 11.67
N PRO A 259 -16.88 -15.36 11.51
CA PRO A 259 -16.53 -14.25 12.41
C PRO A 259 -16.84 -14.56 13.87
N SER A 260 -17.93 -15.31 14.12
CA SER A 260 -18.35 -15.77 15.45
C SER A 260 -17.36 -16.70 16.16
N ASN A 261 -16.40 -17.28 15.43
CA ASN A 261 -15.48 -18.29 15.94
C ASN A 261 -14.07 -17.73 16.19
N VAL A 262 -13.86 -16.43 15.96
CA VAL A 262 -12.64 -15.73 16.35
C VAL A 262 -12.80 -15.22 17.78
N MET A 263 -11.99 -15.76 18.68
CA MET A 263 -12.03 -15.48 20.12
C MET A 263 -10.88 -14.55 20.52
N ASN A 264 -10.98 -14.01 21.74
CA ASN A 264 -9.92 -13.21 22.36
C ASN A 264 -9.42 -12.06 21.46
N ILE A 265 -10.34 -11.47 20.68
CA ILE A 265 -10.02 -10.40 19.75
C ILE A 265 -9.54 -9.20 20.56
N THR A 266 -8.31 -8.81 20.30
CA THR A 266 -7.67 -7.64 20.90
C THR A 266 -7.10 -6.80 19.78
N GLU A 267 -7.35 -5.50 19.83
CA GLU A 267 -6.63 -4.58 18.99
C GLU A 267 -5.17 -4.54 19.43
N ILE A 268 -4.27 -4.93 18.53
CA ILE A 268 -2.82 -4.94 18.77
C ILE A 268 -2.11 -3.81 18.03
N THR A 269 -2.85 -2.95 17.32
CA THR A 269 -2.36 -1.62 16.96
C THR A 269 -2.11 -0.83 18.23
N LYS A 270 -0.86 -0.84 18.69
CA LYS A 270 -0.26 0.38 19.22
C LYS A 270 0.40 1.09 18.05
N LYS A 271 -0.36 1.89 17.32
CA LYS A 271 0.22 2.93 16.46
C LYS A 271 -0.44 4.25 16.81
N LYS A 272 0.28 5.05 17.58
CA LYS A 272 0.21 6.49 17.36
C LYS A 272 0.76 6.69 15.95
N GLU A 273 -0.09 6.76 14.93
CA GLU A 273 0.34 7.60 13.82
C GLU A 273 0.66 8.95 14.45
N LEU A 274 1.85 9.45 14.16
CA LEU A 274 2.22 10.78 14.58
C LEU A 274 1.18 11.71 13.98
N ASP A 275 0.33 12.28 14.84
CA ASP A 275 -0.58 13.35 14.43
C ASP A 275 0.31 14.48 13.92
N VAL A 276 0.36 14.62 12.59
CA VAL A 276 1.32 15.49 11.90
C VAL A 276 1.13 16.93 12.36
N MET A 277 -0.12 17.38 12.51
CA MET A 277 -0.42 18.73 12.98
C MET A 277 0.01 18.91 14.42
N LYS A 278 -0.26 17.92 15.28
CA LYS A 278 0.23 17.95 16.65
C LYS A 278 1.76 17.97 16.73
N GLU A 279 2.45 17.19 15.90
CA GLU A 279 3.92 17.20 15.87
C GLU A 279 4.45 18.58 15.47
N LEU A 280 3.92 19.15 14.39
CA LEU A 280 4.35 20.45 13.89
C LEU A 280 4.11 21.55 14.94
N ASN A 281 2.97 21.50 15.62
CA ASN A 281 2.68 22.40 16.74
C ASN A 281 3.68 22.22 17.90
N LEU A 282 4.00 20.97 18.27
CA LEU A 282 5.00 20.70 19.31
C LEU A 282 6.40 21.18 18.91
N LEU A 283 6.81 20.98 17.65
CA LEU A 283 8.08 21.48 17.15
C LEU A 283 8.13 23.01 17.20
N GLN A 284 7.03 23.69 16.91
CA GLN A 284 6.94 25.14 17.02
C GLN A 284 7.00 25.60 18.47
N ASP A 285 6.17 25.02 19.34
CA ASP A 285 6.04 25.42 20.75
C ASP A 285 7.33 25.14 21.55
N GLU A 286 8.08 24.10 21.19
CA GLU A 286 9.32 23.69 21.84
C GLU A 286 10.59 24.32 21.18
N GLY A 287 10.43 25.21 20.18
CA GLY A 287 11.54 25.97 19.58
C GLY A 287 12.34 25.24 18.48
N TYR A 288 11.95 24.02 18.10
CA TYR A 288 12.60 23.27 17.01
C TYR A 288 12.40 23.92 15.64
N VAL A 289 11.27 24.61 15.41
CA VAL A 289 11.02 25.34 14.15
C VAL A 289 11.96 26.55 14.01
N ASP A 290 12.29 27.23 15.10
CA ASP A 290 13.25 28.33 15.09
C ASP A 290 14.68 27.82 14.87
N GLU A 291 15.03 26.67 15.48
CA GLU A 291 16.29 25.98 15.22
C GLU A 291 16.40 25.55 13.75
N PHE A 292 15.33 24.97 13.19
CA PHE A 292 15.21 24.64 11.78
C PHE A 292 15.43 25.86 10.88
N ALA A 293 14.75 26.98 11.16
CA ALA A 293 14.84 28.20 10.36
C ALA A 293 16.27 28.74 10.34
N THR A 294 16.94 28.77 11.49
CA THR A 294 18.33 29.23 11.60
C THR A 294 19.28 28.36 10.80
N TYR A 295 19.18 27.03 10.91
CA TYR A 295 20.02 26.14 10.09
C TYR A 295 19.74 26.31 8.60
N ARG A 296 18.45 26.36 8.23
CA ARG A 296 17.97 26.50 6.85
C ARG A 296 18.48 27.77 6.18
N ASP A 297 18.37 28.89 6.87
CA ASP A 297 18.65 30.21 6.29
C ASP A 297 20.13 30.58 6.35
N THR A 298 20.91 29.93 7.23
CA THR A 298 22.33 30.23 7.41
C THR A 298 23.26 29.27 6.66
N PHE A 299 22.96 27.96 6.62
CA PHE A 299 23.93 26.96 6.16
C PHE A 299 23.47 26.16 4.93
N ILE A 300 22.19 26.16 4.57
CA ILE A 300 21.71 25.49 3.36
C ILE A 300 21.73 26.48 2.19
N LEU A 301 22.90 26.63 1.56
CA LEU A 301 23.12 27.53 0.43
C LEU A 301 23.18 26.78 -0.90
N ASP A 302 22.51 27.31 -1.92
CA ASP A 302 22.48 26.71 -3.26
C ASP A 302 23.89 26.54 -3.85
N GLU A 303 24.82 27.45 -3.56
CA GLU A 303 26.22 27.41 -4.03
C GLU A 303 27.01 26.17 -3.57
N TYR A 304 26.54 25.46 -2.55
CA TYR A 304 27.18 24.23 -2.08
C TYR A 304 26.84 22.99 -2.90
N TYR A 305 25.90 23.08 -3.84
CA TYR A 305 25.41 21.91 -4.59
C TYR A 305 25.88 21.97 -6.04
N HIS A 306 26.32 20.83 -6.59
CA HIS A 306 26.66 20.75 -8.01
C HIS A 306 25.47 21.10 -8.90
N ASN A 307 24.28 20.65 -8.52
CA ASN A 307 23.00 21.02 -9.12
C ASN A 307 21.97 21.30 -8.02
N PRO A 308 21.68 22.57 -7.69
CA PRO A 308 20.70 22.93 -6.65
C PRO A 308 19.27 22.47 -6.96
N THR A 309 18.95 22.25 -8.24
CA THR A 309 17.62 21.78 -8.67
C THR A 309 17.48 20.25 -8.69
N SER A 310 18.57 19.53 -8.36
CA SER A 310 18.58 18.06 -8.27
C SER A 310 17.62 17.53 -7.20
N VAL A 311 17.23 16.26 -7.35
CA VAL A 311 16.54 15.47 -6.31
C VAL A 311 17.33 15.34 -5.02
N HIS A 312 18.63 15.66 -5.01
CA HIS A 312 19.51 15.70 -3.84
C HIS A 312 19.94 17.14 -3.46
N GLY A 313 19.27 18.15 -4.01
CA GLY A 313 19.54 19.56 -3.74
C GLY A 313 18.98 20.07 -2.39
N PRO A 314 19.04 21.40 -2.15
CA PRO A 314 18.60 22.05 -0.91
C PRO A 314 17.21 21.66 -0.40
N LEU A 315 16.25 21.40 -1.29
CA LEU A 315 14.89 20.99 -0.88
C LEU A 315 14.87 19.63 -0.17
N HIS A 316 15.68 18.66 -0.63
CA HIS A 316 15.85 17.37 0.04
C HIS A 316 16.45 17.55 1.43
N VAL A 317 17.55 18.28 1.50
CA VAL A 317 18.27 18.54 2.75
C VAL A 317 17.40 19.27 3.78
N LYS A 318 16.56 20.23 3.35
CA LYS A 318 15.58 20.90 4.22
C LYS A 318 14.57 19.92 4.82
N ARG A 319 14.05 18.97 4.05
CA ARG A 319 13.10 17.97 4.56
C ARG A 319 13.79 16.99 5.52
N VAL A 320 15.00 16.52 5.18
CA VAL A 320 15.81 15.66 6.07
C VAL A 320 16.11 16.36 7.39
N LEU A 321 16.50 17.64 7.37
CA LEU A 321 16.74 18.42 8.59
C LEU A 321 15.50 18.49 9.49
N LEU A 322 14.31 18.74 8.94
CA LEU A 322 13.09 18.80 9.73
C LEU A 322 12.71 17.42 10.29
N LEU A 323 12.91 16.34 9.52
CA LEU A 323 12.72 14.95 9.99
C LEU A 323 13.69 14.62 11.14
N VAL A 324 14.95 15.02 11.02
CA VAL A 324 15.98 14.90 12.07
C VAL A 324 15.54 15.61 13.35
N LEU A 325 15.06 16.85 13.27
CA LEU A 325 14.61 17.61 14.44
C LEU A 325 13.37 16.98 15.08
N SER A 326 12.40 16.54 14.28
CA SER A 326 11.23 15.79 14.76
C SER A 326 11.62 14.50 15.48
N LEU A 327 12.51 13.71 14.87
CA LEU A 327 12.95 12.44 15.46
C LEU A 327 13.74 12.69 16.76
N SER A 328 14.62 13.69 16.76
CA SER A 328 15.40 14.11 17.93
C SER A 328 14.50 14.49 19.10
N ARG A 329 13.41 15.23 18.85
CA ARG A 329 12.40 15.58 19.87
C ARG A 329 11.76 14.35 20.50
N THR A 330 11.32 13.41 19.67
CA THR A 330 10.61 12.21 20.15
C THR A 330 11.54 11.26 20.89
N LEU A 331 12.78 11.11 20.43
CA LEU A 331 13.81 10.33 21.10
C LEU A 331 14.44 11.04 22.30
N LYS A 332 14.07 12.32 22.55
CA LYS A 332 14.62 13.17 23.61
C LYS A 332 16.15 13.24 23.58
N LEU A 333 16.72 13.37 22.39
CA LEU A 333 18.16 13.53 22.21
C LEU A 333 18.65 14.81 22.89
N SER A 334 19.86 14.76 23.43
CA SER A 334 20.53 15.93 23.98
C SER A 334 20.75 17.01 22.91
N SER A 335 21.04 18.23 23.35
CA SER A 335 21.37 19.34 22.45
C SER A 335 22.58 19.02 21.57
N VAL A 336 23.63 18.41 22.13
CA VAL A 336 24.81 17.96 21.38
C VAL A 336 24.47 16.88 20.35
N GLU A 337 23.70 15.85 20.71
CA GLU A 337 23.30 14.79 19.76
C GLU A 337 22.45 15.35 18.61
N ARG A 338 21.54 16.28 18.93
CA ARG A 338 20.72 16.97 17.93
C ARG A 338 21.57 17.86 17.02
N ALA A 339 22.53 18.60 17.59
CA ALA A 339 23.48 19.41 16.83
C ALA A 339 24.31 18.55 15.87
N ILE A 340 24.78 17.37 16.31
CA ILE A 340 25.46 16.41 15.43
C ILE A 340 24.56 16.04 14.24
N LEU A 341 23.33 15.60 14.49
CA LEU A 341 22.43 15.18 13.41
C LEU A 341 22.04 16.35 12.49
N ALA A 342 21.87 17.56 13.01
CA ALA A 342 21.56 18.73 12.22
C ALA A 342 22.72 19.07 11.26
N ASN A 343 23.96 19.03 11.73
CA ASN A 343 25.16 19.23 10.89
C ASN A 343 25.30 18.13 9.83
N VAL A 344 25.05 16.87 10.20
CA VAL A 344 25.04 15.76 9.22
C VAL A 344 23.97 16.02 8.15
N ALA A 345 22.75 16.39 8.54
CA ALA A 345 21.67 16.64 7.61
C ALA A 345 22.01 17.71 6.58
N ILE A 346 22.48 18.88 7.03
CA ILE A 346 22.75 20.01 6.13
C ILE A 346 23.93 19.81 5.17
N PHE A 347 24.85 18.88 5.48
CA PHE A 347 26.08 18.69 4.71
C PHE A 347 26.23 17.32 4.04
N HIS A 348 25.41 16.30 4.34
CA HIS A 348 25.68 14.94 3.86
C HIS A 348 25.78 14.77 2.33
N ASP A 349 25.08 15.61 1.56
CA ASP A 349 24.92 15.48 0.11
C ASP A 349 25.60 16.59 -0.71
N ILE A 350 26.32 17.53 -0.09
CA ILE A 350 26.97 18.66 -0.81
C ILE A 350 28.08 18.19 -1.77
N GLY A 351 28.65 17.01 -1.51
CA GLY A 351 29.66 16.35 -2.32
C GLY A 351 29.11 15.57 -3.52
N ARG A 352 27.80 15.53 -3.75
CA ARG A 352 27.25 14.84 -4.93
C ARG A 352 27.62 15.56 -6.23
N GLU A 353 28.12 14.78 -7.18
CA GLU A 353 28.38 15.22 -8.56
C GLU A 353 27.32 14.73 -9.56
N HIS A 354 26.48 13.78 -9.16
CA HIS A 354 25.41 13.20 -9.98
C HIS A 354 24.29 12.58 -9.11
N ASP A 355 23.15 12.26 -9.73
CA ASP A 355 21.95 11.78 -9.02
C ASP A 355 21.87 10.27 -8.82
N GLY A 356 22.73 9.50 -9.50
CA GLY A 356 22.78 8.04 -9.42
C GLY A 356 23.35 7.50 -8.10
N TYR A 357 23.36 6.17 -7.99
CA TYR A 357 23.99 5.45 -6.87
C TYR A 357 25.46 5.84 -6.72
N CYS A 358 25.87 6.22 -5.51
CA CYS A 358 27.23 6.61 -5.18
C CYS A 358 27.56 6.19 -3.75
N THR A 359 28.75 5.64 -3.54
CA THR A 359 29.30 5.25 -2.22
C THR A 359 30.42 6.16 -1.76
N LYS A 360 30.63 7.27 -2.47
CA LYS A 360 31.74 8.21 -2.29
C LYS A 360 31.31 9.63 -1.99
N HIS A 361 30.05 9.99 -2.24
CA HIS A 361 29.59 11.36 -2.04
C HIS A 361 29.65 11.81 -0.59
N GLY A 362 29.55 10.90 0.39
CA GLY A 362 29.81 11.23 1.79
C GLY A 362 31.26 11.69 2.05
N GLU A 363 32.24 11.04 1.43
CA GLU A 363 33.66 11.42 1.53
C GLU A 363 33.89 12.79 0.89
N TRP A 364 33.36 12.99 -0.32
CA TRP A 364 33.40 14.27 -1.04
C TRP A 364 32.67 15.40 -0.30
N SER A 365 31.59 15.10 0.42
CA SER A 365 30.89 16.08 1.25
C SER A 365 31.76 16.60 2.38
N ILE A 366 32.61 15.75 2.97
CA ILE A 366 33.57 16.17 4.01
C ILE A 366 34.69 17.01 3.40
N GLU A 367 35.28 16.55 2.29
CA GLU A 367 36.32 17.30 1.57
C GLU A 367 35.82 18.70 1.18
N LYS A 368 34.61 18.77 0.62
CA LYS A 368 33.98 20.04 0.24
C LYS A 368 33.68 20.92 1.45
N HIS A 369 33.18 20.36 2.54
CA HIS A 369 32.99 21.13 3.78
C HIS A 369 34.32 21.69 4.30
N GLU A 370 35.40 20.90 4.25
CA GLU A 370 36.74 21.34 4.66
C GLU A 370 37.30 22.41 3.73
N GLU A 371 37.09 22.35 2.42
CA GLU A 371 37.47 23.41 1.46
C GLU A 371 36.72 24.72 1.69
N LEU A 372 35.47 24.63 2.17
CA LEU A 372 34.63 25.78 2.51
C LEU A 372 35.05 26.47 3.83
N VAL A 373 36.18 26.08 4.46
CA VAL A 373 36.93 26.53 5.69
C VAL A 373 36.32 27.63 6.58
N ALA A 374 35.65 28.62 6.01
CA ALA A 374 34.92 29.67 6.70
C ALA A 374 33.75 29.20 7.58
N ILE A 375 33.24 27.97 7.42
CA ILE A 375 32.08 27.47 8.19
C ILE A 375 32.47 26.29 9.08
N PRO A 376 32.55 26.48 10.41
CA PRO A 376 32.70 25.35 11.33
C PRO A 376 31.38 24.58 11.47
N PHE A 377 31.46 23.30 11.84
CA PHE A 377 30.29 22.61 12.39
C PHE A 377 29.85 23.33 13.67
N VAL A 378 28.58 23.70 13.76
CA VAL A 378 28.04 24.48 14.88
C VAL A 378 26.79 23.85 15.45
N GLY A 379 26.64 23.85 16.77
CA GLY A 379 25.34 23.58 17.37
C GLY A 379 24.53 24.86 17.50
N VAL A 380 23.28 24.84 17.06
CA VAL A 380 22.29 25.88 17.34
C VAL A 380 21.28 25.28 18.31
N ASN A 381 21.00 25.93 19.43
CA ASN A 381 20.07 25.41 20.45
C ASN A 381 19.00 26.46 20.81
N TYR A 382 17.77 26.19 20.37
CA TYR A 382 16.56 26.96 20.76
C TYR A 382 15.73 26.24 21.83
N VAL A 383 15.95 24.93 22.02
CA VAL A 383 15.03 24.04 22.74
C VAL A 383 15.28 24.01 24.25
N THR A 384 16.54 24.12 24.69
CA THR A 384 16.88 23.91 26.10
C THR A 384 16.55 25.16 26.94
N PRO A 385 15.77 25.06 28.04
CA PRO A 385 15.31 26.23 28.80
C PRO A 385 16.44 27.08 29.40
N ARG A 386 16.29 28.41 29.28
CA ARG A 386 17.26 29.39 29.78
C ARG A 386 17.29 29.49 31.31
N THR A 387 18.46 29.86 31.84
CA THR A 387 18.54 30.69 33.05
C THR A 387 18.26 32.15 32.65
N LYS A 388 17.57 32.93 33.49
CA LYS A 388 17.13 34.31 33.16
C LYS A 388 18.27 35.18 32.60
N GLY A 389 18.08 35.72 31.39
CA GLY A 389 18.81 36.90 30.89
C GLY A 389 19.78 36.74 29.70
N ARG A 390 19.65 35.74 28.83
CA ARG A 390 20.47 35.60 27.60
C ARG A 390 19.63 35.45 26.33
N PHE A 391 20.29 35.69 25.17
CA PHE A 391 19.81 35.86 23.79
C PHE A 391 18.82 34.81 23.27
N ASP A 392 18.25 35.07 22.10
CA ASP A 392 17.17 34.27 21.50
C ASP A 392 17.51 32.79 21.26
N TYR A 393 18.79 32.43 21.13
CA TYR A 393 19.34 31.07 21.00
C TYR A 393 20.77 30.97 21.57
N ASP A 394 21.25 29.74 21.82
CA ASP A 394 22.65 29.46 22.16
C ASP A 394 23.39 28.79 21.00
N LEU A 395 24.68 29.12 20.85
CA LEU A 395 25.60 28.36 20.01
C LEU A 395 26.32 27.32 20.87
N GLU A 396 26.16 26.05 20.51
CA GLU A 396 26.76 24.92 21.19
C GLU A 396 28.13 24.60 20.57
N PHE A 397 29.17 24.65 21.40
CA PHE A 397 30.53 24.30 20.98
C PHE A 397 30.66 22.78 20.88
N LEU A 398 30.85 22.28 19.66
CA LEU A 398 31.12 20.88 19.39
C LEU A 398 32.59 20.56 19.69
N THR A 399 32.82 19.47 20.41
CA THR A 399 34.19 18.97 20.67
C THR A 399 34.79 18.34 19.42
N ASP A 400 36.11 18.17 19.39
CA ASP A 400 36.80 17.43 18.32
C ASP A 400 36.19 16.03 18.11
N GLU A 401 35.83 15.33 19.19
CA GLU A 401 35.16 14.04 19.10
C GLU A 401 33.77 14.15 18.45
N ASN A 402 33.00 15.21 18.72
CA ASN A 402 31.71 15.43 18.06
C ASN A 402 31.86 15.70 16.57
N ILE A 403 32.90 16.45 16.18
CA ILE A 403 33.23 16.70 14.78
C ILE A 403 33.59 15.39 14.07
N GLU A 404 34.37 14.53 14.71
CA GLU A 404 34.71 13.20 14.17
C GLU A 404 33.48 12.29 14.03
N ILE A 405 32.49 12.42 14.91
CA ILE A 405 31.20 11.73 14.78
C ILE A 405 30.41 12.26 13.58
N ILE A 406 30.35 13.57 13.38
CA ILE A 406 29.67 14.18 12.22
C ILE A 406 30.31 13.67 10.93
N LYS A 407 31.64 13.75 10.82
CA LYS A 407 32.40 13.25 9.67
C LYS A 407 32.13 11.76 9.44
N PHE A 408 32.16 10.94 10.49
CA PHE A 408 31.84 9.52 10.36
C PHE A 408 30.43 9.28 9.76
N ILE A 409 29.40 9.95 10.29
CA ILE A 409 28.03 9.72 9.82
C ILE A 409 27.89 10.21 8.36
N ILE A 410 28.43 11.39 8.03
CA ILE A 410 28.43 11.91 6.65
C ILE A 410 29.14 10.94 5.70
N GLU A 411 30.33 10.43 6.04
CA GLU A 411 31.07 9.55 5.13
C GLU A 411 30.32 8.22 4.88
N TYR A 412 29.76 7.63 5.95
CA TYR A 412 29.25 6.27 5.93
C TYR A 412 27.73 6.16 5.69
N HIS A 413 26.98 7.26 5.62
CA HIS A 413 25.53 7.18 5.34
C HIS A 413 25.24 6.53 3.97
N CYS A 414 26.12 6.77 3.00
CA CYS A 414 26.03 6.25 1.63
C CYS A 414 26.62 4.85 1.44
N LYS A 415 27.16 4.25 2.51
CA LYS A 415 27.82 2.93 2.51
C LYS A 415 26.92 1.91 3.21
N ASP A 416 27.22 0.62 3.05
CA ASP A 416 26.53 -0.46 3.73
C ASP A 416 26.78 -0.43 5.25
N ASP A 417 25.81 -0.92 6.03
CA ASP A 417 25.86 -0.85 7.49
C ASP A 417 27.00 -1.70 8.08
N GLU A 418 27.39 -2.80 7.42
CA GLU A 418 28.47 -3.68 7.90
C GLU A 418 29.83 -2.96 7.83
N SER A 419 30.11 -2.28 6.71
CA SER A 419 31.34 -1.51 6.54
C SER A 419 31.41 -0.32 7.52
N ALA A 420 30.29 0.39 7.71
CA ALA A 420 30.19 1.49 8.68
C ALA A 420 30.47 1.02 10.11
N LYS A 421 29.84 -0.09 10.53
CA LYS A 421 30.00 -0.64 11.88
C LYS A 421 31.43 -1.09 12.14
N LYS A 422 32.04 -1.79 11.17
CA LYS A 422 33.44 -2.23 11.25
C LYS A 422 34.41 -1.06 11.35
N HIS A 423 34.14 0.04 10.65
CA HIS A 423 34.95 1.24 10.75
C HIS A 423 34.81 1.90 12.13
N LEU A 424 33.57 2.09 12.61
CA LEU A 424 33.30 2.66 13.92
C LEU A 424 33.98 1.89 15.05
N GLU A 425 33.92 0.55 15.03
CA GLU A 425 34.57 -0.32 16.01
C GLU A 425 36.10 -0.13 16.06
N LYS A 426 36.73 0.16 14.91
CA LYS A 426 38.18 0.37 14.79
C LYS A 426 38.63 1.81 14.98
N SER A 427 37.71 2.79 14.89
CA SER A 427 38.03 4.20 15.05
C SER A 427 38.71 4.46 16.41
N LYS A 428 39.79 5.24 16.36
CA LYS A 428 40.50 5.77 17.54
C LYS A 428 40.10 7.21 17.86
N ALA A 429 39.51 7.90 16.89
CA ALA A 429 39.05 9.29 17.02
C ALA A 429 37.75 9.39 17.83
N ILE A 430 36.94 8.33 17.80
CA ILE A 430 35.71 8.20 18.57
C ILE A 430 35.98 7.28 19.76
N SER A 431 35.82 7.80 20.97
CA SER A 431 36.13 7.07 22.20
C SER A 431 35.19 5.88 22.38
N LYS A 432 35.68 4.86 23.09
CA LYS A 432 34.92 3.61 23.30
C LYS A 432 33.54 3.85 23.93
N GLY A 433 33.43 4.83 24.83
CA GLY A 433 32.17 5.15 25.51
C GLY A 433 31.12 5.80 24.59
N THR A 434 31.55 6.42 23.50
CA THR A 434 30.68 7.19 22.60
C THR A 434 30.20 6.36 21.40
N LYS A 435 30.84 5.22 21.08
CA LYS A 435 30.52 4.43 19.88
C LYS A 435 29.06 3.96 19.80
N GLU A 436 28.44 3.61 20.92
CA GLU A 436 27.03 3.21 20.94
C GLU A 436 26.11 4.39 20.60
N MET A 437 26.37 5.56 21.18
CA MET A 437 25.68 6.80 20.83
C MET A 437 25.91 7.16 19.35
N THR A 438 27.14 7.10 18.86
CA THR A 438 27.46 7.32 17.44
C THR A 438 26.68 6.40 16.52
N TRP A 439 26.60 5.11 16.86
CA TRP A 439 25.82 4.15 16.07
C TRP A 439 24.32 4.49 16.10
N ASN A 440 23.78 4.84 17.26
CA ASN A 440 22.39 5.27 17.38
C ASN A 440 22.09 6.50 16.50
N LEU A 441 22.98 7.51 16.48
CA LEU A 441 22.86 8.69 15.63
C LEU A 441 22.99 8.35 14.14
N TYR A 442 23.91 7.44 13.79
CA TYR A 442 24.04 6.92 12.42
C TYR A 442 22.72 6.31 11.92
N GLU A 443 22.08 5.47 12.74
CA GLU A 443 20.78 4.87 12.41
C GLU A 443 19.67 5.92 12.29
N CYS A 444 19.60 6.87 13.22
CA CYS A 444 18.65 7.99 13.16
C CYS A 444 18.79 8.76 11.85
N PHE A 445 20.03 9.09 11.47
CA PHE A 445 20.27 9.86 10.25
C PHE A 445 19.87 9.08 9.00
N LYS A 446 20.29 7.82 8.86
CA LYS A 446 19.92 6.99 7.70
C LYS A 446 18.42 6.79 7.57
N ASP A 447 17.71 6.66 8.69
CA ASP A 447 16.25 6.59 8.66
C ASP A 447 15.62 7.90 8.19
N CYS A 448 16.11 9.06 8.63
CA CYS A 448 15.61 10.37 8.19
C CYS A 448 15.90 10.65 6.71
N ASP A 449 17.09 10.30 6.22
CA ASP A 449 17.45 10.38 4.80
C ASP A 449 16.56 9.42 3.96
N ALA A 450 16.39 8.17 4.42
CA ALA A 450 15.52 7.20 3.78
C ALA A 450 14.06 7.64 3.76
N LEU A 451 13.54 8.24 4.84
CA LEU A 451 12.18 8.75 4.92
C LEU A 451 11.88 9.77 3.81
N ASP A 452 12.84 10.62 3.44
CA ASP A 452 12.65 11.59 2.36
C ASP A 452 12.57 10.96 0.96
N ARG A 453 12.81 9.64 0.82
CA ARG A 453 12.60 8.90 -0.43
C ARG A 453 11.15 8.81 -0.85
N VAL A 454 10.20 9.20 0.00
CA VAL A 454 8.81 9.48 -0.42
C VAL A 454 8.75 10.39 -1.64
N ARG A 455 9.73 11.31 -1.81
CA ARG A 455 9.84 12.20 -2.98
C ARG A 455 10.06 11.46 -4.30
N LEU A 456 10.70 10.29 -4.22
CA LEU A 456 11.03 9.44 -5.37
C LEU A 456 9.97 8.35 -5.58
N GLY A 457 9.03 8.20 -4.66
CA GLY A 457 8.00 7.16 -4.70
C GLY A 457 8.51 5.75 -4.37
N ASP A 458 9.71 5.62 -3.79
CA ASP A 458 10.39 4.34 -3.58
C ASP A 458 10.86 4.10 -2.13
N LEU A 459 10.23 4.77 -1.16
CA LEU A 459 10.45 4.49 0.27
C LEU A 459 10.07 3.04 0.60
N ASP A 460 11.03 2.26 1.08
CA ASP A 460 10.79 0.97 1.73
C ASP A 460 10.85 1.11 3.26
N VAL A 461 9.68 1.09 3.89
CA VAL A 461 9.51 1.22 5.36
C VAL A 461 10.21 0.09 6.13
N SER A 462 10.46 -1.07 5.50
CA SER A 462 11.15 -2.19 6.14
C SER A 462 12.63 -1.93 6.40
N TYR A 463 13.24 -0.98 5.68
CA TYR A 463 14.63 -0.55 5.86
C TYR A 463 14.80 0.50 6.97
N LEU A 464 13.71 1.05 7.52
CA LEU A 464 13.76 1.97 8.66
C LEU A 464 14.08 1.18 9.93
N ARG A 465 15.12 1.60 10.64
CA ARG A 465 15.72 0.91 11.79
C ARG A 465 14.94 1.15 13.08
N LYS A 466 14.38 2.35 13.26
CA LYS A 466 13.66 2.74 14.49
C LYS A 466 12.15 2.74 14.28
N GLU A 467 11.41 2.39 15.33
CA GLU A 467 9.95 2.43 15.29
C GLU A 467 9.45 3.87 15.19
N GLU A 468 10.10 4.80 15.87
CA GLU A 468 9.82 6.24 15.80
C GLU A 468 10.02 6.80 14.39
N SER A 469 10.96 6.23 13.61
CA SER A 469 11.12 6.57 12.19
C SER A 469 9.93 6.08 11.36
N LYS A 470 9.45 4.86 11.61
CA LYS A 470 8.28 4.30 10.90
C LYS A 470 7.00 5.08 11.18
N GLU A 471 6.88 5.70 12.34
CA GLU A 471 5.75 6.59 12.69
C GLU A 471 5.76 7.91 11.90
N ARG A 472 6.87 8.28 11.26
CA ARG A 472 7.06 9.55 10.51
C ARG A 472 6.80 9.47 9.02
N VAL A 473 6.36 8.33 8.49
CA VAL A 473 6.05 8.19 7.06
C VAL A 473 5.00 9.22 6.62
N ALA A 474 3.96 9.44 7.43
CA ALA A 474 2.92 10.44 7.15
C ALA A 474 3.47 11.88 7.16
N LEU A 475 4.34 12.20 8.13
CA LEU A 475 5.03 13.49 8.20
C LEU A 475 5.89 13.70 6.93
N ALA A 476 6.69 12.71 6.53
CA ALA A 476 7.52 12.80 5.32
C ALA A 476 6.70 13.10 4.06
N HIS A 477 5.54 12.44 3.88
CA HIS A 477 4.64 12.74 2.77
C HIS A 477 4.08 14.18 2.82
N GLN A 478 3.66 14.65 4.00
CA GLN A 478 3.13 16.00 4.18
C GLN A 478 4.17 17.08 3.83
N LEU A 479 5.45 16.84 4.11
CA LEU A 479 6.53 17.75 3.78
C LEU A 479 6.74 17.94 2.27
N LEU A 480 6.26 17.03 1.42
CA LEU A 480 6.32 17.17 -0.05
C LEU A 480 5.25 18.12 -0.59
N THR A 481 4.05 18.05 -0.03
CA THR A 481 2.86 18.77 -0.53
C THR A 481 2.76 20.18 0.03
N GLY A 482 3.64 20.54 0.96
CA GLY A 482 3.50 21.74 1.78
C GLY A 482 2.61 21.49 3.00
N ILE A 483 2.90 22.23 4.08
CA ILE A 483 2.04 22.28 5.26
C ILE A 483 0.87 23.21 4.89
N SER A 484 -0.33 22.65 4.71
CA SER A 484 -1.54 23.38 4.33
C SER A 484 -2.13 24.18 5.48
#